data_AF-A0A022RCM9-F1
#
_entry.id   AF-A0A022RCM9-F1
#
_cell.length_a   1.000
_cell.length_b   1.000
_cell.length_c   1.000
_cell.angle_alpha   90.00
_cell.angle_beta   90.00
_cell.angle_gamma   90.00
#
_symmetry.space_group_name_H-M   'P 1'
#
loop_
_entity.id
_entity.type
_entity.pdbx_description
1 polymer ?
#
loop_
_entity_poly.entity_id
_entity_poly.type
_entity_poly.pdbx_seq_one_letter_code
_entity_poly.pdbx_strand_id
1 'polypeptide(L)'
;MDNWRNLIHIFVTVFLSYFASLLVNPTIADVTMEAVCPGQDECSLAIYLTGFQQAIAGIGAVVMMPVIGTLSDVYGRKVLLTIPLTLSIFPLVILAVKRTTEFFYAYYALKTLTSMVTEGGIICLSLSYLADNVSEGKRVSAFGLLSGVVAAATVCGTFVARLLPTTQIFQVAAVVAFIAAIYMKIFLKETIRNAAVEPLEEPILKSVTETSTTNQDKIILKPADLFKKMPLPKDIINLLKTNKTVSLASFVAFFNSLAEAGVQAFLMYYLKARFHFQKDQFADIWLITNIASTLSSMVLMPILAPLLGEETLLCIGLFAGFLNMLLDSIAWAPWVPYASATLGVFLFLASPSIRSIISKQVGPCEQGIAQGCLMGIASFANIISPLIYSPLSALFLSDTAPFKFPGFSILCVGLAWFAAFIVGTMIKIQPLWSSRDRASSEPCLLA
;
A
#
# COMPACT_ATOMS: atom_id res chain seq x y z
N MET A 1 -27.40 -2.88 -17.41
CA MET A 1 -27.53 -1.74 -16.47
C MET A 1 -26.61 -2.02 -15.29
N ASP A 2 -25.52 -1.25 -15.15
CA ASP A 2 -24.59 -1.38 -14.03
C ASP A 2 -25.38 -1.24 -12.71
N ASN A 3 -25.47 -2.32 -11.93
CA ASN A 3 -26.27 -2.31 -10.72
C ASN A 3 -25.41 -1.68 -9.60
N TRP A 4 -25.26 -0.35 -9.63
CA TRP A 4 -24.48 0.41 -8.65
C TRP A 4 -24.87 0.09 -7.19
N ARG A 5 -26.11 -0.35 -6.97
CA ARG A 5 -26.59 -0.88 -5.69
C ARG A 5 -25.74 -2.06 -5.18
N ASN A 6 -25.30 -2.95 -6.05
CA ASN A 6 -24.45 -4.08 -5.68
C ASN A 6 -23.02 -3.63 -5.32
N LEU A 7 -22.54 -2.53 -5.93
CA LEU A 7 -21.20 -1.98 -5.65
C LEU A 7 -21.13 -1.30 -4.28
N ILE A 8 -22.25 -0.83 -3.73
CA ILE A 8 -22.31 -0.28 -2.37
C ILE A 8 -21.76 -1.29 -1.36
N HIS A 9 -22.02 -2.59 -1.55
CA HIS A 9 -21.56 -3.62 -0.62
C HIS A 9 -20.03 -3.76 -0.58
N ILE A 10 -19.33 -3.61 -1.71
CA ILE A 10 -17.86 -3.62 -1.71
C ILE A 10 -17.31 -2.35 -1.04
N PHE A 11 -17.93 -1.18 -1.29
CA PHE A 11 -17.51 0.07 -0.63
C PHE A 11 -17.69 0.00 0.89
N VAL A 12 -18.83 -0.47 1.38
CA VAL A 12 -19.08 -0.63 2.83
C VAL A 12 -18.10 -1.64 3.45
N THR A 13 -17.85 -2.76 2.78
CA THR A 13 -16.88 -3.76 3.26
C THR A 13 -15.49 -3.16 3.40
N VAL A 14 -15.02 -2.48 2.36
CA VAL A 14 -13.70 -1.84 2.35
C VAL A 14 -13.62 -0.77 3.42
N PHE A 15 -14.64 0.08 3.55
CA PHE A 15 -14.73 1.10 4.60
C PHE A 15 -14.55 0.49 6.00
N LEU A 16 -15.34 -0.53 6.34
CA LEU A 16 -15.28 -1.16 7.67
C LEU A 16 -13.93 -1.84 7.93
N SER A 17 -13.36 -2.51 6.92
CA SER A 17 -12.06 -3.19 7.06
C SER A 17 -10.89 -2.23 7.27
N TYR A 18 -10.86 -1.12 6.52
CA TYR A 18 -9.85 -0.07 6.68
C TYR A 18 -10.06 0.71 7.97
N PHE A 19 -11.30 1.01 8.34
CA PHE A 19 -11.62 1.63 9.61
C PHE A 19 -11.05 0.82 10.79
N ALA A 20 -11.30 -0.50 10.82
CA ALA A 20 -10.79 -1.36 11.88
C ALA A 20 -9.26 -1.43 11.91
N SER A 21 -8.62 -1.49 10.74
CA SER A 21 -7.16 -1.56 10.63
C SER A 21 -6.47 -0.26 11.06
N LEU A 22 -7.04 0.89 10.69
CA LEU A 22 -6.44 2.21 10.98
C LEU A 22 -6.74 2.68 12.41
N LEU A 23 -7.80 2.16 13.03
CA LEU A 23 -8.17 2.45 14.42
C LEU A 23 -7.07 2.07 15.42
N VAL A 24 -6.29 1.02 15.14
CA VAL A 24 -5.26 0.52 16.07
C VAL A 24 -3.87 1.14 15.86
N ASN A 25 -3.59 1.70 14.67
CA ASN A 25 -2.26 2.17 14.28
C ASN A 25 -1.65 3.20 15.26
N PRO A 26 -2.37 4.25 15.71
CA PRO A 26 -1.79 5.22 16.64
C PRO A 26 -1.42 4.63 18.00
N THR A 27 -2.01 3.49 18.38
CA THR A 27 -1.83 2.86 19.70
C THR A 27 -0.73 1.81 19.71
N ILE A 28 -0.27 1.34 18.53
CA ILE A 28 0.63 0.18 18.46
C ILE A 28 2.00 0.45 19.07
N ALA A 29 2.52 1.68 18.94
CA ALA A 29 3.80 2.06 19.52
C ALA A 29 3.74 1.99 21.05
N ASP A 30 2.69 2.53 21.67
CA ASP A 30 2.50 2.49 23.12
C ASP A 30 2.38 1.06 23.64
N VAL A 31 1.55 0.23 22.98
CA VAL A 31 1.37 -1.18 23.37
C VAL A 31 2.66 -1.97 23.21
N THR A 32 3.44 -1.70 22.17
CA THR A 32 4.73 -2.36 21.95
C THR A 32 5.73 -1.98 23.03
N MET A 33 5.81 -0.69 23.36
CA MET A 33 6.70 -0.17 24.40
C MET A 33 6.33 -0.72 25.78
N GLU A 34 5.05 -0.69 26.15
CA GLU A 34 4.55 -1.21 27.43
C GLU A 34 4.81 -2.72 27.58
N ALA A 35 4.68 -3.50 26.50
CA ALA A 35 4.85 -4.95 26.55
C ALA A 35 6.32 -5.41 26.55
N VAL A 36 7.21 -4.68 25.87
CA VAL A 36 8.60 -5.09 25.61
C VAL A 36 9.59 -4.36 26.53
N CYS A 37 9.34 -3.09 26.81
CA CYS A 37 10.21 -2.21 27.60
C CYS A 37 9.39 -1.40 28.61
N PRO A 38 8.82 -2.05 29.65
CA PRO A 38 7.90 -1.40 30.57
C PRO A 38 8.59 -0.25 31.33
N GLY A 39 7.97 0.94 31.31
CA GLY A 39 8.45 2.12 32.02
C GLY A 39 9.60 2.88 31.34
N GLN A 40 9.98 2.51 30.12
CA GLN A 40 10.98 3.21 29.31
C GLN A 40 10.33 3.86 28.09
N ASP A 41 10.79 5.07 27.73
CA ASP A 41 10.36 5.76 26.50
C ASP A 41 11.29 5.49 25.31
N GLU A 42 12.45 4.87 25.57
CA GLU A 42 13.44 4.47 24.58
C GLU A 42 13.64 2.95 24.64
N CYS A 43 13.44 2.28 23.50
CA CYS A 43 13.57 0.82 23.42
C CYS A 43 14.00 0.43 22.01
N SER A 44 15.29 0.10 21.85
CA SER A 44 15.83 -0.37 20.58
C SER A 44 15.07 -1.61 20.06
N LEU A 45 14.68 -2.52 20.97
CA LEU A 45 13.98 -3.76 20.61
C LEU A 45 12.61 -3.50 19.95
N ALA A 46 11.84 -2.53 20.43
CA ALA A 46 10.54 -2.17 19.83
C ALA A 46 10.68 -1.67 18.38
N ILE A 47 11.72 -0.87 18.13
CA ILE A 47 12.06 -0.35 16.80
C ILE A 47 12.48 -1.50 15.87
N TYR A 48 13.35 -2.40 16.33
CA TYR A 48 13.76 -3.57 15.55
C TYR A 48 12.60 -4.50 15.21
N LEU A 49 11.73 -4.79 16.18
CA LEU A 49 10.57 -5.65 15.96
C LEU A 49 9.62 -5.03 14.91
N THR A 50 9.35 -3.74 14.99
CA THR A 50 8.48 -3.04 14.03
C THR A 50 9.08 -3.05 12.63
N GLY A 51 10.38 -2.72 12.51
CA GLY A 51 11.09 -2.76 11.24
C GLY A 51 11.15 -4.16 10.62
N PHE A 52 11.41 -5.19 11.42
CA PHE A 52 11.43 -6.58 10.96
C PHE A 52 10.05 -7.05 10.48
N GLN A 53 8.99 -6.69 11.19
CA GLN A 53 7.61 -6.99 10.78
C GLN A 53 7.30 -6.34 9.43
N GLN A 54 7.66 -5.07 9.24
CA GLN A 54 7.44 -4.34 7.98
C GLN A 54 8.24 -4.96 6.82
N ALA A 55 9.49 -5.37 7.07
CA ALA A 55 10.32 -6.03 6.06
C ALA A 55 9.72 -7.38 5.61
N ILE A 56 9.29 -8.23 6.56
CA ILE A 56 8.65 -9.51 6.24
C ILE A 56 7.33 -9.30 5.51
N ALA A 57 6.52 -8.34 5.96
CA ALA A 57 5.25 -8.05 5.31
C ALA A 57 5.47 -7.58 3.86
N GLY A 58 6.49 -6.75 3.61
CA GLY A 58 6.92 -6.36 2.27
C GLY A 58 7.34 -7.56 1.39
N ILE A 59 8.18 -8.46 1.90
CA ILE A 59 8.56 -9.71 1.20
C ILE A 59 7.31 -10.54 0.89
N GLY A 60 6.43 -10.69 1.88
CA GLY A 60 5.18 -11.42 1.76
C GLY A 60 4.28 -10.83 0.68
N ALA A 61 4.10 -9.52 0.64
CA ALA A 61 3.26 -8.86 -0.35
C ALA A 61 3.77 -9.06 -1.79
N VAL A 62 5.09 -9.01 -2.02
CA VAL A 62 5.66 -9.25 -3.37
C VAL A 62 5.29 -10.63 -3.90
N VAL A 63 5.34 -11.65 -3.03
CA VAL A 63 5.08 -13.04 -3.42
C VAL A 63 3.58 -13.32 -3.45
N MET A 64 2.85 -12.86 -2.44
CA MET A 64 1.45 -13.21 -2.24
C MET A 64 0.50 -12.40 -3.12
N MET A 65 0.79 -11.14 -3.47
CA MET A 65 -0.14 -10.34 -4.29
C MET A 65 -0.40 -10.95 -5.68
N PRO A 66 0.61 -11.41 -6.45
CA PRO A 66 0.37 -12.10 -7.71
C PRO A 66 -0.38 -13.42 -7.55
N VAL A 67 -0.05 -14.19 -6.51
CA VAL A 67 -0.73 -15.46 -6.18
C VAL A 67 -2.20 -15.21 -5.84
N ILE A 68 -2.48 -14.16 -5.07
CA ILE A 68 -3.84 -13.75 -4.72
C ILE A 68 -4.59 -13.29 -5.98
N GLY A 69 -3.97 -12.48 -6.84
CA GLY A 69 -4.60 -12.03 -8.10
C GLY A 69 -5.04 -13.21 -8.97
N THR A 70 -4.12 -14.14 -9.24
CA THR A 70 -4.37 -15.33 -10.09
C THR A 70 -5.35 -16.32 -9.46
N LEU A 71 -5.25 -16.61 -8.16
CA LEU A 71 -6.22 -17.45 -7.47
C LEU A 71 -7.60 -16.81 -7.47
N SER A 72 -7.67 -15.48 -7.39
CA SER A 72 -8.94 -14.77 -7.42
C SER A 72 -9.60 -14.84 -8.78
N ASP A 73 -8.84 -14.98 -9.87
CA ASP A 73 -9.38 -15.16 -11.21
C ASP A 73 -10.05 -16.54 -11.37
N VAL A 74 -9.54 -17.56 -10.66
CA VAL A 74 -10.03 -18.96 -10.75
C VAL A 74 -11.15 -19.24 -9.75
N TYR A 75 -10.94 -18.90 -8.48
CA TYR A 75 -11.85 -19.26 -7.38
C TYR A 75 -12.94 -18.20 -7.13
N GLY A 76 -12.85 -17.04 -7.78
CA GLY A 76 -13.75 -15.92 -7.58
C GLY A 76 -13.21 -14.88 -6.60
N ARG A 77 -13.59 -13.63 -6.86
CA ARG A 77 -13.08 -12.43 -6.16
C ARG A 77 -13.60 -12.33 -4.73
N LYS A 78 -14.86 -12.70 -4.48
CA LYS A 78 -15.45 -12.62 -3.14
C LYS A 78 -14.90 -13.72 -2.24
N VAL A 79 -14.75 -14.96 -2.75
CA VAL A 79 -14.11 -16.06 -2.00
C VAL A 79 -12.73 -15.63 -1.53
N LEU A 80 -11.91 -15.09 -2.43
CA LEU A 80 -10.55 -14.73 -2.07
C LEU A 80 -10.47 -13.49 -1.16
N LEU A 81 -11.40 -12.54 -1.28
CA LEU A 81 -11.48 -11.39 -0.37
C LEU A 81 -11.81 -11.80 1.09
N THR A 82 -12.43 -12.97 1.28
CA THR A 82 -12.73 -13.50 2.63
C THR A 82 -11.45 -13.83 3.41
N ILE A 83 -10.40 -14.28 2.74
CA ILE A 83 -9.14 -14.68 3.38
C ILE A 83 -8.47 -13.51 4.11
N PRO A 84 -8.12 -12.38 3.47
CA PRO A 84 -7.47 -11.28 4.18
C PRO A 84 -8.39 -10.64 5.23
N LEU A 85 -9.70 -10.57 4.99
CA LEU A 85 -10.65 -10.04 5.97
C LEU A 85 -10.67 -10.86 7.25
N THR A 86 -10.77 -12.19 7.14
CA THR A 86 -10.76 -13.08 8.31
C THR A 86 -9.41 -13.14 9.01
N LEU A 87 -8.30 -13.21 8.25
CA LEU A 87 -6.95 -13.20 8.82
C LEU A 87 -6.64 -11.93 9.63
N SER A 88 -7.18 -10.78 9.22
CA SER A 88 -7.00 -9.51 9.94
C SER A 88 -7.62 -9.48 11.34
N ILE A 89 -8.60 -10.34 11.62
CA ILE A 89 -9.32 -10.37 12.91
C ILE A 89 -8.45 -10.97 14.01
N PHE A 90 -7.67 -12.01 13.72
CA PHE A 90 -6.96 -12.75 14.76
C PHE A 90 -5.94 -11.90 15.53
N PRO A 91 -5.05 -11.12 14.89
CA PRO A 91 -4.15 -10.24 15.63
C PRO A 91 -4.90 -9.23 16.51
N LEU A 92 -6.02 -8.68 16.02
CA LEU A 92 -6.83 -7.72 16.79
C LEU A 92 -7.41 -8.36 18.05
N VAL A 93 -7.92 -9.59 17.94
CA VAL A 93 -8.51 -10.33 19.07
C VAL A 93 -7.47 -10.63 20.15
N ILE A 94 -6.23 -11.00 19.77
CA ILE A 94 -5.18 -11.30 20.75
C ILE A 94 -4.93 -10.10 21.67
N LEU A 95 -4.76 -8.90 21.11
CA LEU A 95 -4.53 -7.67 21.89
C LEU A 95 -5.80 -7.08 22.53
N ALA A 96 -6.98 -7.54 22.11
CA ALA A 96 -8.25 -7.23 22.75
C ALA A 96 -8.46 -8.02 24.07
N VAL A 97 -7.86 -9.22 24.19
CA VAL A 97 -8.00 -10.09 25.37
C VAL A 97 -7.03 -9.69 26.48
N LYS A 98 -5.72 -9.69 26.19
CA LYS A 98 -4.66 -9.35 27.15
C LYS A 98 -3.48 -8.72 26.44
N ARG A 99 -2.71 -7.90 27.16
CA ARG A 99 -1.54 -7.17 26.65
C ARG A 99 -0.28 -7.42 27.48
N THR A 100 -0.17 -8.63 28.01
CA THR A 100 1.10 -9.07 28.62
C THR A 100 2.11 -9.37 27.51
N THR A 101 3.40 -9.41 27.87
CA THR A 101 4.50 -9.67 26.95
C THR A 101 4.30 -10.95 26.10
N GLU A 102 3.75 -12.02 26.69
CA GLU A 102 3.45 -13.27 25.97
C GLU A 102 2.38 -13.08 24.87
N PHE A 103 1.30 -12.37 25.20
CA PHE A 103 0.24 -12.05 24.23
C PHE A 103 0.73 -11.11 23.15
N PHE A 104 1.64 -10.18 23.49
CA PHE A 104 2.28 -9.32 22.50
C PHE A 104 3.14 -10.12 21.52
N TYR A 105 3.96 -11.07 21.98
CA TYR A 105 4.74 -11.91 21.07
C TYR A 105 3.86 -12.83 20.21
N ALA A 106 2.76 -13.35 20.77
CA ALA A 106 1.76 -14.10 19.99
C ALA A 106 1.10 -13.22 18.91
N TYR A 107 0.71 -12.00 19.28
CA TYR A 107 0.22 -10.99 18.35
C TYR A 107 1.26 -10.70 17.27
N TYR A 108 2.51 -10.47 17.64
CA TYR A 108 3.60 -10.13 16.74
C TYR A 108 3.85 -11.22 15.70
N ALA A 109 3.96 -12.47 16.13
CA ALA A 109 4.14 -13.61 15.24
C ALA A 109 2.96 -13.75 14.26
N LEU A 110 1.72 -13.68 14.78
CA LEU A 110 0.53 -13.82 13.95
C LEU A 110 0.31 -12.62 13.02
N LYS A 111 0.55 -11.40 13.50
CA LYS A 111 0.49 -10.17 12.71
C LYS A 111 1.51 -10.22 11.59
N THR A 112 2.73 -10.64 11.86
CA THR A 112 3.78 -10.81 10.84
C THR A 112 3.34 -11.77 9.74
N LEU A 113 2.82 -12.96 10.11
CA LEU A 113 2.35 -13.95 9.15
C LEU A 113 1.13 -13.48 8.35
N THR A 114 0.16 -12.87 9.02
CA THR A 114 -1.08 -12.41 8.38
C THR A 114 -0.85 -11.19 7.49
N SER A 115 0.04 -10.27 7.88
CA SER A 115 0.40 -9.08 7.09
C SER A 115 0.90 -9.45 5.69
N MET A 116 1.61 -10.57 5.53
CA MET A 116 2.05 -11.07 4.21
C MET A 116 0.90 -11.25 3.20
N VAL A 117 -0.31 -11.53 3.69
CA VAL A 117 -1.51 -11.78 2.87
C VAL A 117 -2.46 -10.58 2.89
N THR A 118 -2.59 -9.92 4.04
CA THR A 118 -3.57 -8.84 4.23
C THR A 118 -3.10 -7.50 3.67
N GLU A 119 -1.79 -7.23 3.72
CA GLU A 119 -1.24 -5.95 3.28
C GLU A 119 -1.34 -5.82 1.76
N GLY A 120 -2.07 -4.81 1.27
CA GLY A 120 -2.36 -4.63 -0.15
C GLY A 120 -3.42 -5.57 -0.74
N GLY A 121 -3.70 -6.72 -0.11
CA GLY A 121 -4.62 -7.73 -0.63
C GLY A 121 -6.07 -7.24 -0.74
N ILE A 122 -6.56 -6.51 0.28
CA ILE A 122 -7.95 -6.00 0.31
C ILE A 122 -8.18 -5.01 -0.84
N ILE A 123 -7.29 -4.03 -1.00
CA ILE A 123 -7.43 -3.01 -2.06
C ILE A 123 -7.27 -3.63 -3.45
N CYS A 124 -6.31 -4.54 -3.64
CA CYS A 124 -6.08 -5.21 -4.92
C CYS A 124 -7.33 -5.98 -5.36
N LEU A 125 -7.88 -6.83 -4.49
CA LEU A 125 -9.07 -7.62 -4.79
C LEU A 125 -10.32 -6.75 -4.99
N SER A 126 -10.43 -5.65 -4.26
CA SER A 126 -11.55 -4.70 -4.41
C SER A 126 -11.49 -3.96 -5.74
N LEU A 127 -10.30 -3.52 -6.17
CA LEU A 127 -10.10 -2.89 -7.48
C LEU A 127 -10.40 -3.87 -8.61
N SER A 128 -9.94 -5.12 -8.50
CA SER A 128 -10.27 -6.14 -9.50
C SER A 128 -11.77 -6.46 -9.52
N TYR A 129 -12.43 -6.54 -8.37
CA TYR A 129 -13.89 -6.73 -8.31
C TYR A 129 -14.65 -5.59 -8.99
N LEU A 130 -14.21 -4.34 -8.79
CA LEU A 130 -14.81 -3.18 -9.48
C LEU A 130 -14.54 -3.22 -10.99
N ALA A 131 -13.34 -3.61 -11.42
CA ALA A 131 -12.99 -3.74 -12.83
C ALA A 131 -13.88 -4.75 -13.56
N ASP A 132 -14.23 -5.85 -12.88
CA ASP A 132 -15.07 -6.92 -13.41
C ASP A 132 -16.57 -6.54 -13.48
N ASN A 133 -17.03 -5.59 -12.65
CA ASN A 133 -18.45 -5.24 -12.53
C ASN A 133 -18.83 -3.85 -13.11
N VAL A 134 -17.85 -3.06 -13.56
CA VAL A 134 -18.05 -1.70 -14.08
C VAL A 134 -17.58 -1.60 -15.52
N SER A 135 -18.42 -1.00 -16.37
CA SER A 135 -18.11 -0.67 -17.77
C SER A 135 -16.87 0.23 -17.88
N GLU A 136 -16.07 0.05 -18.93
CA GLU A 136 -14.75 0.69 -19.07
C GLU A 136 -14.78 2.23 -18.90
N GLY A 137 -15.77 2.89 -19.49
CA GLY A 137 -15.94 4.35 -19.39
C GLY A 137 -16.24 4.88 -17.98
N LYS A 138 -16.66 4.02 -17.04
CA LYS A 138 -16.98 4.39 -15.65
C LYS A 138 -15.96 3.88 -14.63
N ARG A 139 -14.98 3.05 -15.04
CA ARG A 139 -13.99 2.44 -14.13
C ARG A 139 -13.18 3.47 -13.35
N VAL A 140 -12.75 4.55 -14.03
CA VAL A 140 -11.99 5.64 -13.38
C VAL A 140 -12.80 6.27 -12.24
N SER A 141 -14.08 6.54 -12.46
CA SER A 141 -14.98 7.08 -11.44
C SER A 141 -15.18 6.10 -10.28
N ALA A 142 -15.37 4.80 -10.56
CA ALA A 142 -15.53 3.78 -9.54
C ALA A 142 -14.26 3.58 -8.68
N PHE A 143 -13.07 3.57 -9.31
CA PHE A 143 -11.80 3.50 -8.60
C PHE A 143 -11.51 4.77 -7.79
N GLY A 144 -11.92 5.94 -8.29
CA GLY A 144 -11.87 7.20 -7.57
C GLY A 144 -12.76 7.16 -6.31
N LEU A 145 -13.99 6.66 -6.44
CA LEU A 145 -14.90 6.48 -5.31
C LEU A 145 -14.34 5.49 -4.28
N LEU A 146 -13.76 4.36 -4.71
CA LEU A 146 -13.13 3.41 -3.81
C LEU A 146 -11.98 4.06 -3.02
N SER A 147 -11.12 4.82 -3.70
CA SER A 147 -10.02 5.55 -3.07
C SER A 147 -10.54 6.58 -2.05
N GLY A 148 -11.62 7.29 -2.38
CA GLY A 148 -12.30 8.21 -1.47
C GLY A 148 -12.90 7.52 -0.24
N VAL A 149 -13.45 6.31 -0.42
CA VAL A 149 -13.97 5.48 0.69
C VAL A 149 -12.84 5.04 1.63
N VAL A 150 -11.70 4.63 1.08
CA VAL A 150 -10.51 4.28 1.88
C VAL A 150 -10.01 5.50 2.66
N ALA A 151 -9.93 6.66 2.02
CA ALA A 151 -9.54 7.92 2.66
C ALA A 151 -10.52 8.34 3.77
N ALA A 152 -11.83 8.21 3.55
CA ALA A 152 -12.82 8.45 4.59
C ALA A 152 -12.66 7.47 5.77
N ALA A 153 -12.41 6.19 5.49
CA ALA A 153 -12.20 5.18 6.51
C ALA A 153 -10.95 5.43 7.35
N THR A 154 -9.86 5.91 6.73
CA THR A 154 -8.62 6.23 7.45
C THR A 154 -8.81 7.43 8.38
N VAL A 155 -9.43 8.51 7.90
CA VAL A 155 -9.74 9.70 8.71
C VAL A 155 -10.69 9.35 9.86
N CYS A 156 -11.80 8.65 9.58
CA CYS A 156 -12.76 8.23 10.60
C CYS A 156 -12.14 7.27 11.62
N GLY A 157 -11.34 6.30 11.17
CA GLY A 157 -10.68 5.33 12.04
C GLY A 157 -9.70 6.00 13.01
N THR A 158 -8.84 6.90 12.51
CA THR A 158 -7.90 7.66 13.35
C THR A 158 -8.62 8.61 14.29
N PHE A 159 -9.69 9.28 13.84
CA PHE A 159 -10.49 10.14 14.71
C PHE A 159 -11.13 9.36 15.87
N VAL A 160 -11.67 8.17 15.60
CA VAL A 160 -12.21 7.31 16.67
C VAL A 160 -11.09 6.77 17.57
N ALA A 161 -9.90 6.50 17.05
CA ALA A 161 -8.73 6.10 17.86
C ALA A 161 -8.34 7.18 18.88
N ARG A 162 -8.49 8.45 18.50
CA ARG A 162 -8.23 9.60 19.37
C ARG A 162 -9.21 9.68 20.54
N LEU A 163 -10.47 9.32 20.32
CA LEU A 163 -11.54 9.43 21.32
C LEU A 163 -11.62 8.22 22.25
N LEU A 164 -11.26 7.02 21.76
CA LEU A 164 -11.35 5.80 22.55
C LEU A 164 -10.18 5.63 23.52
N PRO A 165 -10.40 5.04 24.70
CA PRO A 165 -9.31 4.67 25.60
C PRO A 165 -8.51 3.50 25.04
N THR A 166 -7.22 3.44 25.38
CA THR A 166 -6.28 2.38 24.93
C THR A 166 -6.85 0.99 25.18
N THR A 167 -7.55 0.77 26.29
CA THR A 167 -8.13 -0.53 26.69
C THR A 167 -9.23 -1.04 25.76
N GLN A 168 -10.02 -0.15 25.16
CA GLN A 168 -11.18 -0.53 24.33
C GLN A 168 -10.88 -0.53 22.82
N ILE A 169 -9.83 0.17 22.37
CA ILE A 169 -9.50 0.33 20.94
C ILE A 169 -9.43 -1.02 20.20
N PHE A 170 -8.72 -2.01 20.73
CA PHE A 170 -8.59 -3.31 20.08
C PHE A 170 -9.90 -4.13 20.10
N GLN A 171 -10.72 -3.96 21.13
CA GLN A 171 -12.04 -4.60 21.22
C GLN A 171 -12.97 -4.04 20.14
N VAL A 172 -13.04 -2.71 20.02
CA VAL A 172 -13.84 -2.04 18.99
C VAL A 172 -13.32 -2.40 17.58
N ALA A 173 -12.01 -2.40 17.37
CA ALA A 173 -11.42 -2.79 16.09
C ALA A 173 -11.77 -4.24 15.71
N ALA A 174 -11.65 -5.19 16.65
CA ALA A 174 -11.99 -6.59 16.41
C ALA A 174 -13.48 -6.78 16.07
N VAL A 175 -14.37 -6.10 16.80
CA VAL A 175 -15.82 -6.14 16.54
C VAL A 175 -16.14 -5.58 15.16
N VAL A 176 -15.57 -4.43 14.79
CA VAL A 176 -15.81 -3.84 13.46
C VAL A 176 -15.24 -4.72 12.35
N ALA A 177 -14.06 -5.32 12.52
CA ALA A 177 -13.49 -6.26 11.56
C ALA A 177 -14.36 -7.52 11.38
N PHE A 178 -14.92 -8.04 12.48
CA PHE A 178 -15.85 -9.17 12.43
C PHE A 178 -17.16 -8.81 11.71
N ILE A 179 -17.71 -7.62 11.98
CA ILE A 179 -18.87 -7.08 11.26
C ILE A 179 -18.55 -6.94 9.77
N ALA A 180 -17.36 -6.43 9.40
CA ALA A 180 -16.95 -6.30 8.01
C ALA A 180 -16.92 -7.67 7.29
N ALA A 181 -16.35 -8.69 7.92
CA ALA A 181 -16.28 -10.04 7.36
C ALA A 181 -17.67 -10.68 7.20
N ILE A 182 -18.56 -10.54 8.19
CA ILE A 182 -19.94 -11.03 8.11
C ILE A 182 -20.72 -10.28 7.03
N TYR A 183 -20.63 -8.95 7.02
CA TYR A 183 -21.33 -8.09 6.08
C TYR A 183 -20.96 -8.47 4.64
N MET A 184 -19.66 -8.61 4.37
CA MET A 184 -19.18 -9.05 3.06
C MET A 184 -19.73 -10.43 2.68
N LYS A 185 -19.68 -11.40 3.59
CA LYS A 185 -20.14 -12.77 3.33
C LYS A 185 -21.63 -12.81 2.96
N ILE A 186 -22.46 -12.00 3.62
CA ILE A 186 -23.92 -11.95 3.42
C ILE A 186 -24.30 -11.14 2.18
N PHE A 187 -23.77 -9.92 2.04
CA PHE A 187 -24.30 -8.94 1.08
C PHE A 187 -23.52 -8.84 -0.23
N LEU A 188 -22.21 -9.17 -0.25
CA LEU A 188 -21.43 -9.10 -1.48
C LEU A 188 -21.83 -10.27 -2.40
N LYS A 189 -22.14 -10.00 -3.67
CA LYS A 189 -22.45 -11.06 -4.64
C LYS A 189 -21.18 -11.55 -5.31
N GLU A 190 -21.06 -12.86 -5.49
CA GLU A 190 -19.94 -13.47 -6.22
C GLU A 190 -19.98 -13.06 -7.69
N THR A 191 -18.84 -12.66 -8.23
CA THR A 191 -18.67 -12.45 -9.67
C THR A 191 -18.46 -13.81 -10.32
N ILE A 192 -19.51 -14.63 -10.41
CA ILE A 192 -19.42 -15.86 -11.20
C ILE A 192 -19.40 -15.42 -12.67
N ARG A 193 -18.27 -15.61 -13.34
CA ARG A 193 -18.27 -15.69 -14.80
C ARG A 193 -19.10 -16.91 -15.13
N ASN A 194 -20.38 -16.69 -15.43
CA ASN A 194 -21.21 -17.72 -16.05
C ASN A 194 -20.48 -18.13 -17.32
N ALA A 195 -19.79 -19.26 -17.27
CA ALA A 195 -19.72 -20.13 -18.43
C ALA A 195 -21.17 -20.60 -18.67
N ALA A 196 -21.97 -19.75 -19.32
CA ALA A 196 -22.73 -20.27 -20.44
C ALA A 196 -21.65 -20.91 -21.34
N VAL A 197 -21.59 -22.22 -21.55
CA VAL A 197 -22.66 -23.07 -22.10
C VAL A 197 -23.61 -22.23 -22.95
N GLU A 198 -23.04 -21.45 -23.87
CA GLU A 198 -23.63 -21.39 -25.19
C GLU A 198 -23.35 -22.76 -25.82
N PRO A 199 -24.38 -23.56 -26.13
CA PRO A 199 -24.20 -24.71 -26.98
C PRO A 199 -23.90 -24.15 -28.37
N LEU A 200 -22.62 -24.08 -28.74
CA LEU A 200 -22.25 -23.92 -30.13
C LEU A 200 -22.76 -25.15 -30.87
N GLU A 201 -23.93 -25.00 -31.48
CA GLU A 201 -24.48 -25.93 -32.46
C GLU A 201 -23.48 -26.08 -33.63
N GLU A 202 -22.93 -27.29 -33.68
CA GLU A 202 -22.57 -28.08 -34.85
C GLU A 202 -21.28 -27.81 -35.66
N PRO A 203 -20.73 -28.90 -36.23
CA PRO A 203 -19.32 -29.03 -36.56
C PRO A 203 -19.08 -29.01 -38.08
N ILE A 204 -18.04 -28.31 -38.53
CA ILE A 204 -17.53 -28.49 -39.89
C ILE A 204 -16.14 -29.14 -39.82
N LEU A 205 -16.20 -30.46 -40.00
CA LEU A 205 -15.30 -31.27 -40.83
C LEU A 205 -13.83 -31.49 -40.36
N LYS A 206 -13.61 -32.72 -39.87
CA LYS A 206 -12.51 -33.67 -40.18
C LYS A 206 -11.25 -33.04 -40.80
N SER A 207 -10.10 -33.09 -40.16
CA SER A 207 -9.23 -34.27 -40.00
C SER A 207 -8.01 -33.77 -39.25
N VAL A 208 -7.52 -34.45 -38.23
CA VAL A 208 -6.44 -35.44 -38.37
C VAL A 208 -6.48 -36.36 -37.16
N THR A 209 -6.48 -37.64 -37.48
CA THR A 209 -6.29 -38.81 -36.63
C THR A 209 -5.03 -38.68 -35.78
N GLU A 210 -5.14 -38.89 -34.47
CA GLU A 210 -4.43 -39.97 -33.74
C GLU A 210 -4.67 -39.88 -32.23
N THR A 211 -5.44 -40.85 -31.75
CA THR A 211 -5.30 -41.57 -30.47
C THR A 211 -4.41 -40.97 -29.38
N SER A 212 -5.03 -40.60 -28.25
CA SER A 212 -4.65 -41.07 -26.90
C SER A 212 -5.67 -40.63 -25.83
N THR A 213 -6.42 -41.61 -25.33
CA THR A 213 -6.90 -41.79 -23.94
C THR A 213 -7.36 -40.58 -23.11
N THR A 214 -8.66 -40.62 -22.80
CA THR A 214 -9.29 -40.23 -21.53
C THR A 214 -8.33 -40.01 -20.36
N ASN A 215 -8.31 -38.77 -19.85
CA ASN A 215 -8.34 -38.50 -18.41
C ASN A 215 -8.94 -37.11 -18.16
N GLN A 216 -9.94 -37.09 -17.27
CA GLN A 216 -10.52 -35.87 -16.71
C GLN A 216 -9.48 -35.20 -15.82
N ASP A 217 -8.69 -34.28 -16.38
CA ASP A 217 -7.85 -33.42 -15.57
C ASP A 217 -8.71 -32.33 -14.95
N LYS A 218 -9.06 -32.50 -13.66
CA LYS A 218 -9.23 -31.37 -12.75
C LYS A 218 -8.05 -30.43 -13.00
N ILE A 219 -8.31 -29.17 -13.32
CA ILE A 219 -7.28 -28.13 -13.45
C ILE A 219 -6.64 -27.93 -12.06
N ILE A 220 -5.68 -28.79 -11.71
CA ILE A 220 -4.80 -28.61 -10.57
C ILE A 220 -3.74 -27.63 -11.08
N LEU A 221 -3.99 -26.34 -10.86
CA LEU A 221 -3.04 -25.28 -11.15
C LEU A 221 -1.74 -25.59 -10.38
N LYS A 222 -0.66 -25.94 -11.07
CA LYS A 222 0.62 -26.21 -10.41
C LYS A 222 1.21 -24.90 -9.87
N PRO A 223 1.80 -24.88 -8.67
CA PRO A 223 2.49 -23.70 -8.13
C PRO A 223 3.54 -23.14 -9.10
N ALA A 224 4.19 -24.00 -9.88
CA ALA A 224 5.17 -23.60 -10.89
C ALA A 224 4.59 -22.70 -11.99
N ASP A 225 3.33 -22.89 -12.39
CA ASP A 225 2.68 -22.07 -13.42
C ASP A 225 2.19 -20.72 -12.86
N LEU A 226 1.91 -20.65 -11.55
CA LEU A 226 1.60 -19.42 -10.81
C LEU A 226 2.82 -18.48 -10.75
N PHE A 227 4.02 -19.01 -10.56
CA PHE A 227 5.27 -18.23 -10.57
C PHE A 227 5.73 -17.86 -11.98
N LYS A 228 5.36 -18.63 -13.01
CA LYS A 228 5.77 -18.39 -14.41
C LYS A 228 5.10 -17.16 -15.05
N LYS A 229 3.95 -16.72 -14.52
CA LYS A 229 3.24 -15.48 -14.91
C LYS A 229 3.80 -14.21 -14.26
N MET A 230 4.81 -14.33 -13.40
CA MET A 230 5.54 -13.13 -12.94
C MET A 230 6.32 -12.55 -14.11
N PRO A 231 6.27 -11.23 -14.36
CA PRO A 231 7.18 -10.61 -15.30
C PRO A 231 8.61 -10.94 -14.86
N LEU A 232 9.40 -11.53 -15.76
CA LEU A 232 10.74 -11.97 -15.42
C LEU A 232 11.57 -10.73 -15.01
N PRO A 233 12.50 -10.84 -14.04
CA PRO A 233 13.39 -9.74 -13.69
C PRO A 233 14.14 -9.15 -14.91
N LYS A 234 14.35 -9.98 -15.95
CA LYS A 234 14.98 -9.57 -17.21
C LYS A 234 14.11 -8.61 -18.02
N ASP A 235 12.80 -8.81 -18.08
CA ASP A 235 11.88 -7.94 -18.83
C ASP A 235 11.74 -6.58 -18.15
N ILE A 236 11.75 -6.58 -16.82
CA ILE A 236 11.81 -5.37 -15.99
C ILE A 236 13.11 -4.59 -16.25
N ILE A 237 14.26 -5.28 -16.24
CA ILE A 237 15.57 -4.66 -16.50
C ILE A 237 15.66 -4.14 -17.94
N ASN A 238 15.06 -4.84 -18.91
CA ASN A 238 15.06 -4.40 -20.30
C ASN A 238 14.20 -3.13 -20.46
N LEU A 239 12.99 -3.11 -19.88
CA LEU A 239 12.09 -1.96 -19.91
C LEU A 239 12.68 -0.73 -19.20
N LEU A 240 13.41 -0.93 -18.09
CA LEU A 240 14.18 0.11 -17.40
C LEU A 240 15.34 0.67 -18.22
N LYS A 241 15.89 -0.10 -19.18
CA LYS A 241 16.99 0.33 -20.06
C LYS A 241 16.51 1.03 -21.34
N THR A 242 15.28 0.78 -21.77
CA THR A 242 14.75 1.30 -23.04
C THR A 242 14.48 2.80 -23.01
N ASN A 243 14.01 3.35 -21.89
CA ASN A 243 13.65 4.78 -21.80
C ASN A 243 14.29 5.45 -20.59
N LYS A 244 15.14 6.45 -20.85
CA LYS A 244 15.83 7.26 -19.82
C LYS A 244 14.83 7.87 -18.83
N THR A 245 13.66 8.31 -19.29
CA THR A 245 12.63 8.90 -18.43
C THR A 245 11.99 7.87 -17.50
N VAL A 246 11.75 6.65 -17.99
CA VAL A 246 11.22 5.55 -17.17
C VAL A 246 12.24 5.10 -16.14
N SER A 247 13.53 5.06 -16.50
CA SER A 247 14.64 4.76 -15.60
C SER A 247 14.74 5.79 -14.46
N LEU A 248 14.71 7.09 -14.79
CA LEU A 248 14.73 8.18 -13.80
C LEU A 248 13.49 8.13 -12.89
N ALA A 249 12.30 7.96 -13.45
CA ALA A 249 11.06 7.86 -12.67
C ALA A 249 11.05 6.64 -11.72
N SER A 250 11.65 5.52 -12.14
CA SER A 250 11.82 4.31 -11.32
C SER A 250 12.80 4.54 -10.17
N PHE A 251 13.89 5.27 -10.41
CA PHE A 251 14.81 5.67 -9.34
C PHE A 251 14.13 6.59 -8.33
N VAL A 252 13.37 7.58 -8.80
CA VAL A 252 12.59 8.47 -7.93
C VAL A 252 11.57 7.67 -7.12
N ALA A 253 10.88 6.71 -7.74
CA ALA A 253 9.94 5.82 -7.05
C ALA A 253 10.59 4.99 -5.95
N PHE A 254 11.79 4.46 -6.21
CA PHE A 254 12.56 3.70 -5.23
C PHE A 254 12.87 4.55 -4.00
N PHE A 255 13.48 5.73 -4.18
CA PHE A 255 13.85 6.60 -3.05
C PHE A 255 12.62 7.17 -2.33
N ASN A 256 11.55 7.50 -3.05
CA ASN A 256 10.30 7.93 -2.43
C ASN A 256 9.71 6.82 -1.53
N SER A 257 9.65 5.59 -2.02
CA SER A 257 9.15 4.44 -1.25
C SER A 257 10.09 4.09 -0.09
N LEU A 258 11.41 4.20 -0.30
CA LEU A 258 12.42 3.98 0.73
C LEU A 258 12.23 4.96 1.90
N ALA A 259 12.00 6.25 1.59
CA ALA A 259 11.75 7.26 2.59
C ALA A 259 10.40 7.07 3.29
N GLU A 260 9.31 6.84 2.56
CA GLU A 260 7.96 6.58 3.12
C GLU A 260 7.98 5.41 4.11
N ALA A 261 8.58 4.28 3.73
CA ALA A 261 8.72 3.14 4.62
C ALA A 261 9.57 3.43 5.86
N GLY A 262 10.58 4.30 5.73
CA GLY A 262 11.48 4.68 6.82
C GLY A 262 10.75 5.49 7.88
N VAL A 263 9.93 6.45 7.46
CA VAL A 263 9.04 7.21 8.36
C VAL A 263 8.16 6.26 9.17
N GLN A 264 7.55 5.28 8.50
CA GLN A 264 6.64 4.33 9.16
C GLN A 264 7.35 3.41 10.17
N ALA A 265 8.63 3.08 9.95
CA ALA A 265 9.36 2.12 10.78
C ALA A 265 9.66 2.65 12.19
N PHE A 266 10.04 3.93 12.33
CA PHE A 266 10.59 4.44 13.59
C PHE A 266 10.09 5.81 14.07
N LEU A 267 9.37 6.59 13.25
CA LEU A 267 9.01 7.98 13.61
C LEU A 267 8.20 8.05 14.93
N MET A 268 7.26 7.13 15.15
CA MET A 268 6.45 7.11 16.38
C MET A 268 7.33 6.87 17.62
N TYR A 269 8.33 5.99 17.51
CA TYR A 269 9.26 5.72 18.61
C TYR A 269 10.19 6.91 18.87
N TYR A 270 10.66 7.60 17.82
CA TYR A 270 11.41 8.84 17.99
C TYR A 270 10.60 9.91 18.72
N LEU A 271 9.35 10.13 18.30
CA LEU A 271 8.47 11.13 18.93
C LEU A 271 8.12 10.75 20.37
N LYS A 272 8.02 9.45 20.68
CA LYS A 272 7.87 8.95 22.05
C LYS A 272 9.11 9.25 22.89
N ALA A 273 10.29 8.86 22.42
CA ALA A 273 11.56 9.08 23.10
C ALA A 273 11.83 10.57 23.35
N ARG A 274 11.57 11.42 22.34
CA ARG A 274 11.92 12.84 22.37
C ARG A 274 10.92 13.71 23.13
N PHE A 275 9.62 13.42 23.02
CA PHE A 275 8.54 14.29 23.50
C PHE A 275 7.52 13.57 24.40
N HIS A 276 7.75 12.30 24.75
CA HIS A 276 6.83 11.47 25.55
C HIS A 276 5.42 11.36 24.95
N PHE A 277 5.34 11.39 23.61
CA PHE A 277 4.06 11.23 22.92
C PHE A 277 3.40 9.90 23.26
N GLN A 278 2.08 9.96 23.38
CA GLN A 278 1.21 8.82 23.59
C GLN A 278 0.26 8.70 22.40
N LYS A 279 -0.63 7.71 22.44
CA LYS A 279 -1.60 7.40 21.38
C LYS A 279 -2.38 8.61 20.89
N ASP A 280 -2.65 9.57 21.78
CA ASP A 280 -3.48 10.73 21.49
C ASP A 280 -2.74 11.67 20.53
N GLN A 281 -1.50 11.99 20.84
CA GLN A 281 -0.63 12.80 19.98
C GLN A 281 -0.35 12.10 18.65
N PHE A 282 -0.13 10.78 18.68
CA PHE A 282 0.01 10.01 17.44
C PHE A 282 -1.26 10.06 16.59
N ALA A 283 -2.44 9.91 17.21
CA ALA A 283 -3.71 9.98 16.50
C ALA A 283 -3.95 11.38 15.91
N ASP A 284 -3.60 12.44 16.64
CA ASP A 284 -3.71 13.82 16.17
C ASP A 284 -2.79 14.07 14.95
N ILE A 285 -1.53 13.62 14.99
CA ILE A 285 -0.60 13.72 13.84
C ILE A 285 -1.09 12.92 12.64
N TRP A 286 -1.51 11.68 12.85
CA TRP A 286 -2.05 10.83 11.78
C TRP A 286 -3.32 11.42 11.19
N LEU A 287 -4.18 12.04 11.99
CA LEU A 287 -5.42 12.67 11.53
C LEU A 287 -5.11 13.87 10.62
N ILE A 288 -4.22 14.77 11.05
CA ILE A 288 -3.74 15.91 10.25
C ILE A 288 -3.16 15.40 8.92
N THR A 289 -2.30 14.39 9.00
CA THR A 289 -1.61 13.80 7.83
C THR A 289 -2.59 13.15 6.86
N ASN A 290 -3.58 12.39 7.36
CA ASN A 290 -4.58 11.72 6.53
C ASN A 290 -5.53 12.71 5.85
N ILE A 291 -5.95 13.76 6.56
CA ILE A 291 -6.75 14.85 5.97
C ILE A 291 -5.94 15.57 4.90
N ALA A 292 -4.67 15.90 5.18
CA ALA A 292 -3.76 16.52 4.22
C ALA A 292 -3.54 15.66 2.98
N SER A 293 -3.33 14.35 3.14
CA SER A 293 -3.17 13.38 2.05
C SER A 293 -4.42 13.27 1.18
N THR A 294 -5.59 13.24 1.81
CA THR A 294 -6.89 13.18 1.13
C THR A 294 -7.13 14.44 0.32
N LEU A 295 -6.90 15.62 0.92
CA LEU A 295 -7.04 16.91 0.25
C LEU A 295 -6.06 17.03 -0.93
N SER A 296 -4.81 16.60 -0.72
CA SER A 296 -3.78 16.61 -1.76
C SER A 296 -4.17 15.75 -2.96
N SER A 297 -4.62 14.51 -2.71
CA SER A 297 -4.93 13.55 -3.77
C SER A 297 -6.25 13.85 -4.49
N MET A 298 -7.29 14.32 -3.77
CA MET A 298 -8.63 14.52 -4.34
C MET A 298 -8.87 15.92 -4.90
N VAL A 299 -8.19 16.94 -4.37
CA VAL A 299 -8.44 18.35 -4.74
C VAL A 299 -7.21 18.98 -5.37
N LEU A 300 -6.05 18.90 -4.69
CA LEU A 300 -4.86 19.62 -5.13
C LEU A 300 -4.27 19.05 -6.42
N MET A 301 -4.18 17.71 -6.52
CA MET A 301 -3.63 17.03 -7.69
C MET A 301 -4.45 17.32 -8.97
N PRO A 302 -5.79 17.17 -9.02
CA PRO A 302 -6.56 17.51 -10.22
C PRO A 302 -6.50 18.98 -10.64
N ILE A 303 -6.35 19.91 -9.68
CA ILE A 303 -6.29 21.34 -9.95
C ILE A 303 -4.90 21.76 -10.43
N LEU A 304 -3.84 21.33 -9.75
CA LEU A 304 -2.49 21.77 -10.06
C LEU A 304 -1.84 21.00 -11.21
N ALA A 305 -2.23 19.74 -11.47
CA ALA A 305 -1.67 18.94 -12.56
C ALA A 305 -1.79 19.61 -13.94
N PRO A 306 -2.95 20.17 -14.35
CA PRO A 306 -3.04 20.91 -15.61
C PRO A 306 -2.34 22.27 -15.59
N LEU A 307 -2.10 22.87 -14.41
CA LEU A 307 -1.50 24.20 -14.28
C LEU A 307 0.03 24.18 -14.28
N LEU A 308 0.63 23.27 -13.52
CA LEU A 308 2.08 23.23 -13.27
C LEU A 308 2.78 22.07 -13.99
N GLY A 309 2.02 21.08 -14.46
CA GLY A 309 2.58 19.84 -14.98
C GLY A 309 3.05 18.87 -13.88
N GLU A 310 3.07 17.58 -14.21
CA GLU A 310 3.33 16.51 -13.24
C GLU A 310 4.80 16.45 -12.78
N GLU A 311 5.75 16.90 -13.61
CA GLU A 311 7.17 16.99 -13.23
C GLU A 311 7.38 17.98 -12.10
N THR A 312 6.76 19.16 -12.20
CA THR A 312 6.85 20.20 -11.19
C THR A 312 6.14 19.77 -9.91
N LEU A 313 4.98 19.11 -10.01
CA LEU A 313 4.29 18.54 -8.85
C LEU A 313 5.10 17.46 -8.14
N LEU A 314 5.77 16.59 -8.91
CA LEU A 314 6.70 15.61 -8.37
C LEU A 314 7.82 16.31 -7.58
N CYS A 315 8.46 17.32 -8.17
CA CYS A 315 9.53 18.06 -7.53
C CYS A 315 9.05 18.79 -6.26
N ILE A 316 7.88 19.43 -6.30
CA ILE A 316 7.27 20.09 -5.14
C ILE A 316 7.04 19.08 -4.02
N GLY A 317 6.47 17.91 -4.32
CA GLY A 317 6.18 16.90 -3.31
C GLY A 317 7.43 16.30 -2.67
N LEU A 318 8.45 15.99 -3.47
CA LEU A 318 9.70 15.44 -2.95
C LEU A 318 10.48 16.46 -2.10
N PHE A 319 10.52 17.73 -2.54
CA PHE A 319 11.17 18.79 -1.78
C PHE A 319 10.42 19.11 -0.49
N ALA A 320 9.09 19.16 -0.53
CA ALA A 320 8.26 19.29 0.66
C ALA A 320 8.50 18.13 1.65
N GLY A 321 8.63 16.90 1.16
CA GLY A 321 9.00 15.74 1.97
C GLY A 321 10.35 15.91 2.68
N PHE A 322 11.38 16.33 1.94
CA PHE A 322 12.68 16.64 2.52
C PHE A 322 12.59 17.71 3.62
N LEU A 323 11.92 18.83 3.36
CA LEU A 323 11.72 19.89 4.35
C LEU A 323 10.95 19.39 5.58
N ASN A 324 9.95 18.53 5.38
CA ASN A 324 9.17 17.96 6.46
C ASN A 324 10.04 17.14 7.42
N MET A 325 10.85 16.24 6.87
CA MET A 325 11.78 15.42 7.66
C MET A 325 12.91 16.24 8.27
N LEU A 326 13.37 17.28 7.59
CA LEU A 326 14.36 18.19 8.14
C LEU A 326 13.81 18.89 9.40
N LEU A 327 12.56 19.36 9.36
CA LEU A 327 11.88 19.97 10.51
C LEU A 327 11.68 18.98 11.66
N ASP A 328 11.23 17.76 11.37
CA ASP A 328 11.05 16.71 12.40
C ASP A 328 12.38 16.26 13.02
N SER A 329 13.45 16.24 12.23
CA SER A 329 14.79 15.87 12.67
C SER A 329 15.37 16.87 13.67
N ILE A 330 15.13 18.16 13.49
CA ILE A 330 15.59 19.24 14.39
C ILE A 330 14.55 19.65 15.42
N ALA A 331 13.46 18.88 15.57
CA ALA A 331 12.31 19.27 16.38
C ALA A 331 12.74 19.66 17.81
N TRP A 332 12.60 20.96 18.11
CA TRP A 332 12.98 21.55 19.38
C TRP A 332 11.81 21.60 20.38
N ALA A 333 10.58 21.47 19.89
CA ALA A 333 9.38 21.55 20.69
C ALA A 333 8.30 20.56 20.22
N PRO A 334 7.41 20.11 21.12
CA PRO A 334 6.32 19.18 20.81
C PRO A 334 5.37 19.62 19.70
N TRP A 335 5.23 20.92 19.42
CA TRP A 335 4.33 21.40 18.37
C TRP A 335 4.92 21.25 16.96
N VAL A 336 6.24 21.11 16.83
CA VAL A 336 6.94 21.08 15.53
C VAL A 336 6.43 19.94 14.63
N PRO A 337 6.28 18.69 15.12
CA PRO A 337 5.72 17.59 14.32
C PRO A 337 4.27 17.82 13.85
N TYR A 338 3.47 18.59 14.59
CA TYR A 338 2.11 18.95 14.15
C TYR A 338 2.13 19.98 13.02
N ALA A 339 3.03 20.95 13.11
CA ALA A 339 3.24 21.93 12.05
C ALA A 339 3.80 21.26 10.78
N SER A 340 4.76 20.35 10.94
CA SER A 340 5.34 19.57 9.86
C SER A 340 4.26 18.71 9.16
N ALA A 341 3.43 17.99 9.92
CA ALA A 341 2.31 17.21 9.41
C ALA A 341 1.33 18.06 8.58
N THR A 342 1.09 19.31 8.97
CA THR A 342 0.22 20.24 8.23
C THR A 342 0.85 20.67 6.90
N LEU A 343 2.16 20.87 6.86
CA LEU A 343 2.91 21.13 5.62
C LEU A 343 2.98 19.90 4.71
N GLY A 344 2.69 18.70 5.26
CA GLY A 344 2.64 17.42 4.56
C GLY A 344 1.63 17.35 3.40
N VAL A 345 0.71 18.31 3.24
CA VAL A 345 -0.21 18.36 2.07
C VAL A 345 0.56 18.26 0.75
N PHE A 346 1.72 18.92 0.63
CA PHE A 346 2.51 18.89 -0.59
C PHE A 346 3.29 17.58 -0.77
N LEU A 347 3.73 16.94 0.32
CA LEU A 347 4.46 15.67 0.29
C LEU A 347 3.68 14.59 -0.48
N PHE A 348 2.36 14.53 -0.30
CA PHE A 348 1.50 13.52 -0.90
C PHE A 348 1.30 13.66 -2.43
N LEU A 349 1.85 14.72 -3.06
CA LEU A 349 1.80 14.89 -4.51
C LEU A 349 2.81 14.01 -5.27
N ALA A 350 3.88 13.54 -4.61
CA ALA A 350 4.95 12.79 -5.27
C ALA A 350 4.46 11.43 -5.82
N SER A 351 3.84 10.61 -4.97
CA SER A 351 3.33 9.28 -5.31
C SER A 351 2.38 9.24 -6.52
N PRO A 352 1.32 10.07 -6.61
CA PRO A 352 0.46 10.11 -7.79
C PRO A 352 1.17 10.68 -9.04
N SER A 353 2.07 11.65 -8.87
CA SER A 353 2.84 12.22 -9.99
C SER A 353 3.76 11.19 -10.65
N ILE A 354 4.47 10.37 -9.86
CA ILE A 354 5.31 9.27 -10.36
C ILE A 354 4.48 8.30 -11.21
N ARG A 355 3.33 7.88 -10.69
CA ARG A 355 2.43 6.94 -11.38
C ARG A 355 1.93 7.53 -12.71
N SER A 356 1.57 8.81 -12.72
CA SER A 356 1.08 9.49 -13.91
C SER A 356 2.16 9.66 -14.97
N ILE A 357 3.37 10.10 -14.58
CA ILE A 357 4.52 10.25 -15.48
C ILE A 357 4.85 8.91 -16.16
N ILE A 358 4.93 7.82 -15.39
CA ILE A 358 5.21 6.49 -15.95
C ILE A 358 4.07 6.05 -16.88
N SER A 359 2.80 6.25 -16.49
CA SER A 359 1.66 5.86 -17.31
C SER A 359 1.61 6.53 -18.67
N LYS A 360 2.13 7.77 -18.79
CA LYS A 360 2.21 8.49 -20.06
C LYS A 360 3.34 7.99 -20.95
N GLN A 361 4.42 7.43 -20.39
CA GLN A 361 5.60 7.03 -21.15
C GLN A 361 5.54 5.62 -21.74
N VAL A 362 4.51 4.85 -21.39
CA VAL A 362 4.33 3.46 -21.83
C VAL A 362 3.07 3.30 -22.66
N GLY A 363 3.04 2.33 -23.57
CA GLY A 363 1.86 2.05 -24.39
C GLY A 363 0.71 1.43 -23.57
N PRO A 364 -0.53 1.43 -24.10
CA PRO A 364 -1.68 0.79 -23.43
C PRO A 364 -1.45 -0.70 -23.12
N CYS A 365 -0.81 -1.46 -24.02
CA CYS A 365 -0.49 -2.88 -23.79
C CYS A 365 0.65 -3.09 -22.76
N GLU A 366 1.46 -2.08 -22.45
CA GLU A 366 2.59 -2.17 -21.51
C GLU A 366 2.26 -1.60 -20.12
N GLN A 367 1.08 -0.99 -19.95
CA GLN A 367 0.71 -0.27 -18.73
C GLN A 367 0.67 -1.19 -17.51
N GLY A 368 0.18 -2.43 -17.66
CA GLY A 368 0.17 -3.43 -16.58
C GLY A 368 1.58 -3.81 -16.13
N ILE A 369 2.49 -4.00 -17.09
CA ILE A 369 3.90 -4.33 -16.83
C ILE A 369 4.60 -3.16 -16.12
N ALA A 370 4.36 -1.93 -16.57
CA ALA A 370 4.96 -0.73 -15.97
C ALA A 370 4.48 -0.49 -14.53
N GLN A 371 3.18 -0.65 -14.25
CA GLN A 371 2.65 -0.54 -12.88
C GLN A 371 3.12 -1.70 -11.99
N GLY A 372 3.21 -2.91 -12.52
CA GLY A 372 3.78 -4.06 -11.82
C GLY A 372 5.25 -3.84 -11.44
N CYS A 373 6.05 -3.28 -12.36
CA CYS A 373 7.43 -2.88 -12.12
C CYS A 373 7.52 -1.85 -10.99
N LEU A 374 6.69 -0.80 -11.04
CA LEU A 374 6.65 0.23 -10.01
C LEU A 374 6.30 -0.34 -8.62
N MET A 375 5.32 -1.25 -8.56
CA MET A 375 4.98 -1.94 -7.31
C MET A 375 6.12 -2.84 -6.82
N GLY A 376 6.83 -3.52 -7.72
CA GLY A 376 8.02 -4.31 -7.38
C GLY A 376 9.14 -3.46 -6.80
N ILE A 377 9.41 -2.29 -7.40
CA ILE A 377 10.39 -1.32 -6.90
C ILE A 377 10.00 -0.79 -5.52
N ALA A 378 8.75 -0.38 -5.35
CA ALA A 378 8.24 0.12 -4.08
C ALA A 378 8.33 -0.95 -2.99
N SER A 379 7.99 -2.19 -3.31
CA SER A 379 8.07 -3.30 -2.36
C SER A 379 9.51 -3.62 -1.99
N PHE A 380 10.45 -3.59 -2.94
CA PHE A 380 11.87 -3.77 -2.66
C PHE A 380 12.41 -2.66 -1.73
N ALA A 381 12.01 -1.42 -1.96
CA ALA A 381 12.32 -0.31 -1.08
C ALA A 381 11.74 -0.50 0.34
N ASN A 382 10.50 -0.98 0.45
CA ASN A 382 9.85 -1.26 1.74
C ASN A 382 10.53 -2.39 2.54
N ILE A 383 11.24 -3.30 1.87
CA ILE A 383 12.02 -4.36 2.52
C ILE A 383 13.34 -3.77 3.04
N ILE A 384 14.04 -2.98 2.23
CA ILE A 384 15.35 -2.42 2.56
C ILE A 384 15.25 -1.32 3.60
N SER A 385 14.23 -0.47 3.49
CA SER A 385 14.07 0.73 4.32
C SER A 385 14.15 0.47 5.83
N PRO A 386 13.31 -0.41 6.42
CA PRO A 386 13.41 -0.71 7.84
C PRO A 386 14.72 -1.39 8.23
N LEU A 387 15.38 -2.13 7.33
CA LEU A 387 16.70 -2.73 7.59
C LEU A 387 17.82 -1.69 7.69
N ILE A 388 17.65 -0.52 7.07
CA ILE A 388 18.59 0.60 7.17
C ILE A 388 18.21 1.49 8.36
N TYR A 389 16.96 1.95 8.40
CA TYR A 389 16.56 3.02 9.32
C TYR A 389 16.24 2.53 10.74
N SER A 390 15.78 1.29 10.92
CA SER A 390 15.49 0.78 12.27
C SER A 390 16.75 0.61 13.12
N PRO A 391 17.84 -0.03 12.63
CA PRO A 391 19.10 -0.08 13.37
C PRO A 391 19.72 1.30 13.58
N LEU A 392 19.63 2.17 12.58
CA LEU A 392 20.14 3.53 12.67
C LEU A 392 19.41 4.32 13.76
N SER A 393 18.08 4.26 13.78
CA SER A 393 17.27 4.90 14.84
C SER A 393 17.53 4.30 16.20
N ALA A 394 17.67 2.97 16.30
CA ALA A 394 18.02 2.32 17.56
C ALA A 394 19.37 2.78 18.10
N LEU A 395 20.36 3.00 17.23
CA LEU A 395 21.70 3.49 17.62
C LEU A 395 21.65 4.95 18.10
N PHE A 396 21.01 5.84 17.33
CA PHE A 396 20.97 7.27 17.64
C PHE A 396 20.00 7.65 18.76
N LEU A 397 19.07 6.76 19.12
CA LEU A 397 18.25 6.86 20.34
C LEU A 397 18.87 6.15 21.55
N SER A 398 20.02 5.47 21.40
CA SER A 398 20.70 4.83 22.52
C SER A 398 21.79 5.73 23.12
N ASP A 399 22.20 5.42 24.35
CA ASP A 399 23.34 6.06 25.01
C ASP A 399 24.68 5.85 24.28
N THR A 400 24.76 4.91 23.34
CA THR A 400 25.97 4.55 22.60
C THR A 400 26.17 5.34 21.30
N ALA A 401 25.36 6.36 21.05
CA ALA A 401 25.42 7.15 19.82
C ALA A 401 26.81 7.82 19.64
N PRO A 402 27.40 7.77 18.43
CA PRO A 402 28.72 8.35 18.16
C PRO A 402 28.73 9.89 18.30
N PHE A 403 27.57 10.53 18.13
CA PHE A 403 27.34 11.95 18.40
C PHE A 403 25.90 12.18 18.84
N LYS A 404 25.68 13.25 19.61
CA LYS A 404 24.36 13.58 20.19
C LYS A 404 23.45 14.22 19.14
N PHE A 405 22.77 13.41 18.34
CA PHE A 405 21.72 13.86 17.44
C PHE A 405 20.63 12.78 17.25
N PRO A 406 19.62 12.73 18.14
CA PRO A 406 18.56 11.73 18.08
C PRO A 406 17.77 11.73 16.76
N GLY A 407 17.63 12.90 16.13
CA GLY A 407 16.91 13.08 14.87
C GLY A 407 17.70 12.67 13.62
N PHE A 408 18.93 12.15 13.75
CA PHE A 408 19.78 11.82 12.61
C PHE A 408 19.14 10.85 11.63
N SER A 409 18.47 9.82 12.13
CA SER A 409 17.77 8.84 11.29
C SER A 409 16.66 9.48 10.45
N ILE A 410 15.94 10.46 11.02
CA ILE A 410 14.92 11.23 10.30
C ILE A 410 15.58 12.10 9.22
N LEU A 411 16.74 12.70 9.51
CA LEU A 411 17.51 13.43 8.51
C LEU A 411 17.91 12.51 7.34
N CYS A 412 18.36 11.29 7.62
CA CYS A 412 18.70 10.32 6.58
C CYS A 412 17.50 9.91 5.71
N VAL A 413 16.29 9.88 6.28
CA VAL A 413 15.04 9.72 5.51
C VAL A 413 14.81 10.95 4.62
N GLY A 414 14.95 12.16 5.17
CA GLY A 414 14.87 13.39 4.38
C GLY A 414 15.87 13.43 3.23
N LEU A 415 17.12 13.00 3.45
CA LEU A 415 18.15 12.94 2.41
C LEU A 415 17.79 11.96 1.29
N ALA A 416 17.05 10.88 1.57
CA ALA A 416 16.53 10.00 0.52
C ALA A 416 15.50 10.72 -0.36
N TRP A 417 14.58 11.50 0.23
CA TRP A 417 13.67 12.36 -0.55
C TRP A 417 14.40 13.47 -1.30
N PHE A 418 15.49 14.03 -0.74
CA PHE A 418 16.31 15.01 -1.44
C PHE A 418 17.04 14.40 -2.65
N ALA A 419 17.57 13.17 -2.53
CA ALA A 419 18.14 12.45 -3.66
C ALA A 419 17.10 12.18 -4.74
N ALA A 420 15.89 11.78 -4.36
CA ALA A 420 14.76 11.64 -5.28
C ALA A 420 14.41 12.97 -5.96
N PHE A 421 14.42 14.08 -5.23
CA PHE A 421 14.17 15.42 -5.77
C PHE A 421 15.20 15.80 -6.84
N ILE A 422 16.51 15.62 -6.58
CA ILE A 422 17.57 15.92 -7.55
C ILE A 422 17.32 15.15 -8.85
N VAL A 423 17.07 13.85 -8.77
CA VAL A 423 16.80 13.02 -9.95
C VAL A 423 15.47 13.41 -10.61
N GLY A 424 14.46 13.77 -9.82
CA GLY A 424 13.18 14.28 -10.29
C GLY A 424 13.32 15.52 -11.18
N THR A 425 14.22 16.45 -10.84
CA THR A 425 14.49 17.64 -11.69
C THR A 425 15.10 17.32 -13.05
N MET A 426 15.66 16.12 -13.22
CA MET A 426 16.26 15.67 -14.49
C MET A 426 15.23 15.00 -15.41
N ILE A 427 14.03 14.70 -14.91
CA ILE A 427 12.94 14.13 -15.70
C ILE A 427 12.43 15.20 -16.65
N LYS A 428 12.40 14.87 -17.95
CA LYS A 428 11.73 15.66 -18.97
C LYS A 428 10.76 14.75 -19.70
N ILE A 429 9.47 15.06 -19.63
CA ILE A 429 8.42 14.42 -20.41
C ILE A 429 8.62 14.91 -21.84
N GLN A 430 9.16 14.02 -22.68
CA GLN A 430 9.05 14.23 -24.11
C GLN A 430 7.56 14.21 -24.48
N PRO A 431 7.05 15.23 -25.19
CA PRO A 431 5.69 15.17 -25.72
C PRO A 431 5.64 13.98 -26.69
N LEU A 432 4.88 12.95 -26.32
CA LEU A 432 4.62 11.84 -27.23
C LEU A 432 3.89 12.41 -28.44
N TRP A 433 4.45 12.11 -29.61
CA TRP A 433 3.92 12.45 -30.92
C TRP A 433 2.41 12.23 -31.00
N SER A 434 1.76 13.12 -31.74
CA SER A 434 0.32 13.22 -31.94
C SER A 434 -0.38 11.86 -31.93
N SER A 435 -1.47 11.80 -31.16
CA SER A 435 -2.41 10.69 -30.98
C SER A 435 -3.05 10.11 -32.26
N ARG A 436 -2.53 10.45 -33.45
CA ARG A 436 -3.05 10.05 -34.76
C ARG A 436 -2.39 8.79 -35.33
N ASP A 437 -1.15 8.47 -34.96
CA ASP A 437 -0.41 7.36 -35.57
C ASP A 437 -0.45 6.04 -34.76
N ARG A 438 -0.98 6.06 -33.53
CA ARG A 438 -1.04 4.87 -32.66
C ARG A 438 -2.36 4.10 -32.75
N ALA A 439 -3.37 4.64 -33.44
CA ALA A 439 -4.63 3.93 -33.69
C ALA A 439 -4.51 2.89 -34.82
N SER A 440 -3.34 2.78 -35.47
CA SER A 440 -3.11 1.95 -36.64
C SER A 440 -1.89 1.05 -36.51
N SER A 441 -1.80 0.21 -35.47
CA SER A 441 -1.07 -1.05 -35.56
C SER A 441 -1.26 -1.93 -34.33
N GLU A 442 -1.82 -3.12 -34.61
CA GLU A 442 -1.81 -4.36 -33.84
C GLU A 442 -2.74 -4.47 -32.60
N PRO A 443 -3.71 -5.42 -32.61
CA PRO A 443 -4.39 -5.83 -31.39
C PRO A 443 -3.36 -6.42 -30.43
N CYS A 444 -3.46 -6.11 -29.12
CA CYS A 444 -2.57 -6.67 -28.09
C CYS A 444 -2.63 -8.21 -28.18
N LEU A 445 -1.65 -8.83 -28.85
CA LEU A 445 -1.46 -10.27 -28.86
C LEU A 445 -0.89 -10.64 -27.48
N LEU A 446 -1.66 -11.46 -26.77
CA LEU A 446 -1.42 -12.00 -25.43
C LEU A 446 0.07 -12.30 -25.16
N ALA A 447 0.64 -11.57 -24.19
CA ALA A 447 1.86 -11.94 -23.49
C ALA A 447 1.53 -12.46 -22.09
#